data_AF-A0A0A9E097-F1
#
_entry.id   AF-A0A0A9E097-F1
#
_cell.length_a   1.000
_cell.length_b   1.000
_cell.length_c   1.000
_cell.angle_alpha   90.00
_cell.angle_beta   90.00
_cell.angle_gamma   90.00
#
_symmetry.space_group_name_H-M   'P 1'
#
loop_
_entity.id
_entity.type
_entity.pdbx_description
1 polymer ?
#
loop_
_entity_poly.entity_id
_entity_poly.type
_entity_poly.pdbx_seq_one_letter_code
_entity_poly.pdbx_strand_id
1 'polypeptide(L)'
;MFEKGQSKRIWGELYKVIDSSDVVVQVLDARDPIGTRCYHIEKHLKENCKHKHLVFLLNKCDLVPAWATKGWLRTLSRDYPTLAFHASVNNSFGKGSLLSVLRQFACLKNDKQAISVGFVGYPNVGKSSVINTLRSKTVCKVAPIPGETKVWQYITLTKKNLFD
;
A
#
# COMPACT_ATOMS: atom_id res chain seq x y z
N MET A 1 -15.36 -9.13 20.58
CA MET A 1 -13.93 -8.79 20.40
C MET A 1 -13.54 -8.58 18.93
N PHE A 2 -14.31 -9.08 17.94
CA PHE A 2 -14.02 -8.99 16.49
C PHE A 2 -14.47 -7.69 15.78
N GLU A 3 -15.16 -6.76 16.47
CA GLU A 3 -15.63 -5.49 15.86
C GLU A 3 -14.59 -4.36 15.86
N LYS A 4 -13.44 -4.56 16.53
CA LYS A 4 -12.36 -3.57 16.58
C LYS A 4 -11.71 -3.45 15.19
N GLY A 5 -12.15 -2.46 14.42
CA GLY A 5 -11.68 -2.21 13.06
C GLY A 5 -12.79 -1.95 12.05
N GLN A 6 -14.05 -2.29 12.36
CA GLN A 6 -15.20 -2.16 11.46
C GLN A 6 -16.11 -0.96 11.79
N SER A 7 -15.65 -0.04 12.64
CA SER A 7 -16.43 1.16 12.97
C SER A 7 -16.74 1.99 11.72
N LYS A 8 -17.93 2.60 11.65
CA LYS A 8 -18.31 3.58 10.61
C LYS A 8 -17.24 4.65 10.41
N ARG A 9 -16.54 5.04 11.49
CA ARG A 9 -15.43 6.00 11.42
C ARG A 9 -14.27 5.47 10.58
N ILE A 10 -13.85 4.22 10.78
CA ILE A 10 -12.70 3.62 10.09
C ILE A 10 -13.03 3.43 8.61
N TRP A 11 -14.24 2.97 8.31
CA TRP A 11 -14.72 2.89 6.92
C TRP A 11 -14.80 4.27 6.26
N GLY A 12 -15.28 5.30 6.96
CA GLY A 12 -15.30 6.67 6.46
C GLY A 12 -13.90 7.19 6.12
N GLU A 13 -12.92 6.93 6.98
CA GLU A 13 -11.51 7.29 6.73
C GLU A 13 -10.91 6.52 5.55
N LEU A 14 -11.26 5.23 5.40
CA LEU A 14 -10.83 4.41 4.28
C LEU A 14 -11.37 4.93 2.95
N TYR A 15 -12.67 5.26 2.88
CA TYR A 15 -13.28 5.80 1.66
C TYR A 15 -12.67 7.15 1.29
N LYS A 16 -12.37 8.03 2.25
CA LYS A 16 -11.63 9.27 1.97
C LYS A 16 -10.27 9.02 1.31
N VAL A 17 -9.52 8.01 1.77
CA VAL A 17 -8.23 7.63 1.17
C VAL A 17 -8.42 7.10 -0.24
N ILE A 18 -9.45 6.28 -0.47
CA ILE A 18 -9.78 5.77 -1.80
C ILE A 18 -10.15 6.93 -2.73
N ASP A 19 -11.06 7.82 -2.32
CA ASP A 19 -11.54 8.93 -3.14
C ASP A 19 -10.43 9.91 -3.51
N SER A 20 -9.51 10.19 -2.58
CA SER A 20 -8.38 11.11 -2.80
C SER A 20 -7.18 10.53 -3.54
N SER A 21 -7.14 9.22 -3.78
CA SER A 21 -6.00 8.55 -4.45
C SER A 21 -6.26 8.26 -5.93
N ASP A 22 -5.22 8.40 -6.75
CA ASP A 22 -5.22 7.93 -8.14
C ASP A 22 -4.83 6.45 -8.22
N VAL A 23 -3.88 6.06 -7.36
CA VAL A 23 -3.38 4.69 -7.23
C VAL A 23 -3.61 4.22 -5.80
N VAL A 24 -4.30 3.09 -5.65
CA VAL A 24 -4.52 2.41 -4.38
C VAL A 24 -3.54 1.25 -4.27
N VAL A 25 -2.74 1.24 -3.20
CA VAL A 25 -1.82 0.16 -2.86
C VAL A 25 -2.39 -0.62 -1.69
N GLN A 26 -2.79 -1.86 -1.93
CA GLN A 26 -3.26 -2.77 -0.90
C GLN A 26 -2.09 -3.59 -0.36
N VAL A 27 -1.73 -3.31 0.90
CA VAL A 27 -0.62 -3.96 1.59
C VAL A 27 -1.10 -5.27 2.20
N LEU A 28 -0.45 -6.37 1.84
CA LEU A 28 -0.72 -7.73 2.28
C LEU A 28 0.46 -8.25 3.13
N ASP A 29 0.20 -9.17 4.04
CA ASP A 29 1.25 -9.86 4.81
C ASP A 29 1.69 -11.13 4.07
N ALA A 30 3.00 -11.29 3.80
CA ALA A 30 3.54 -12.43 3.05
C ALA A 30 3.28 -13.79 3.70
N ARG A 31 3.01 -13.82 5.01
CA ARG A 31 2.70 -15.05 5.76
C ARG A 31 1.28 -15.55 5.49
N ASP A 32 0.34 -14.64 5.25
CA ASP A 32 -1.05 -14.94 4.93
C ASP A 32 -1.66 -13.84 4.04
N PRO A 33 -1.32 -13.80 2.74
CA PRO A 33 -1.79 -12.74 1.86
C PRO A 33 -3.28 -12.87 1.56
N ILE A 34 -3.84 -14.08 1.57
CA ILE A 34 -5.26 -14.31 1.30
C ILE A 34 -6.11 -13.87 2.50
N GLY A 35 -5.68 -14.15 3.73
CA GLY A 35 -6.39 -13.69 4.93
C GLY A 35 -6.26 -12.19 5.19
N THR A 36 -5.19 -11.55 4.70
CA THR A 36 -5.01 -10.08 4.80
C THR A 36 -5.56 -9.30 3.60
N ARG A 37 -6.08 -10.00 2.59
CA ARG A 37 -6.75 -9.42 1.42
C ARG A 37 -8.18 -9.00 1.76
N CYS A 38 -8.64 -7.93 1.11
CA CYS A 38 -9.97 -7.37 1.33
C CYS A 38 -10.72 -7.25 0.00
N TYR A 39 -11.48 -8.29 -0.34
CA TYR A 39 -12.30 -8.35 -1.55
C TYR A 39 -13.38 -7.27 -1.60
N HIS A 40 -13.85 -6.78 -0.45
CA HIS A 40 -14.83 -5.70 -0.40
C HIS A 40 -14.30 -4.41 -1.03
N ILE A 41 -13.05 -4.04 -0.72
CA ILE A 41 -12.39 -2.87 -1.32
C ILE A 41 -12.16 -3.09 -2.82
N GLU A 42 -11.71 -4.29 -3.21
CA GLU A 42 -11.49 -4.63 -4.61
C GLU A 42 -12.77 -4.53 -5.46
N LYS A 43 -13.88 -5.07 -4.93
CA LYS A 43 -15.20 -4.98 -5.56
C LYS A 43 -15.64 -3.53 -5.68
N HIS A 44 -15.54 -2.76 -4.59
CA HIS A 44 -15.89 -1.35 -4.59
C HIS A 44 -15.10 -0.55 -5.63
N LEU A 45 -13.78 -0.77 -5.75
CA LEU A 45 -12.94 -0.11 -6.74
C LEU A 45 -13.32 -0.49 -8.17
N LYS A 46 -13.61 -1.78 -8.43
CA LYS A 46 -14.04 -2.27 -9.74
C LYS A 46 -15.39 -1.70 -10.18
N GLU A 47 -16.33 -1.55 -9.25
CA GLU A 47 -17.69 -1.11 -9.54
C GLU A 47 -17.79 0.42 -9.62
N ASN A 48 -17.17 1.14 -8.66
CA ASN A 48 -17.38 2.58 -8.46
C ASN A 48 -16.19 3.45 -8.90
N CYS A 49 -14.99 2.88 -9.04
CA CYS A 49 -13.76 3.66 -9.26
C CYS A 49 -12.87 3.10 -10.37
N LYS A 50 -13.44 2.80 -11.55
CA LYS A 50 -12.72 2.19 -12.68
C LYS A 50 -11.48 2.97 -13.18
N HIS A 51 -11.42 4.27 -12.90
CA HIS A 51 -10.30 5.14 -13.25
C HIS A 51 -9.11 5.02 -12.29
N LYS A 52 -9.29 4.38 -11.12
CA LYS A 52 -8.23 4.19 -10.12
C LYS A 52 -7.49 2.88 -10.37
N HIS A 53 -6.18 2.89 -10.17
CA HIS A 53 -5.37 1.67 -10.30
C HIS A 53 -5.21 0.99 -8.94
N LEU A 54 -5.39 -0.34 -8.89
CA LEU A 54 -5.12 -1.15 -7.70
C LEU A 54 -3.84 -1.96 -7.89
N VAL A 55 -2.94 -1.87 -6.91
CA VAL A 55 -1.67 -2.61 -6.86
C VAL A 55 -1.58 -3.34 -5.53
N PHE A 56 -1.13 -4.59 -5.56
CA PHE A 56 -0.83 -5.35 -4.35
C PHE A 56 0.62 -5.18 -3.94
N LEU A 57 0.83 -4.96 -2.64
CA LEU A 57 2.15 -4.88 -2.04
C LEU A 57 2.29 -5.97 -0.98
N LEU A 58 2.97 -7.05 -1.34
CA LEU A 58 3.26 -8.16 -0.44
C LEU A 58 4.42 -7.75 0.48
N ASN A 59 4.10 -7.42 1.73
CA ASN A 59 5.07 -6.95 2.71
C ASN A 59 5.47 -8.06 3.69
N LYS A 60 6.58 -7.87 4.41
CA LYS A 60 7.19 -8.84 5.34
C LYS A 60 7.73 -10.10 4.66
N CYS A 61 8.24 -9.95 3.43
CA CYS A 61 8.83 -11.05 2.66
C CYS A 61 10.09 -11.66 3.33
N ASP A 62 10.68 -10.98 4.31
CA ASP A 62 11.76 -11.47 5.17
C ASP A 62 11.30 -12.58 6.15
N LEU A 63 10.01 -12.64 6.47
CA LEU A 63 9.47 -13.61 7.42
C LEU A 63 9.07 -14.94 6.77
N VAL A 64 9.21 -15.06 5.44
CA VAL A 64 8.87 -16.27 4.70
C VAL A 64 10.02 -16.64 3.75
N PRO A 65 10.17 -17.93 3.41
CA PRO A 65 11.18 -18.34 2.44
C PRO A 65 10.97 -17.68 1.06
N ALA A 66 12.06 -17.46 0.32
CA ALA A 66 12.02 -16.82 -0.99
C ALA A 66 11.11 -17.55 -2.01
N TRP A 67 11.05 -18.89 -1.93
CA TRP A 67 10.16 -19.69 -2.79
C TRP A 67 8.68 -19.41 -2.50
N ALA A 68 8.31 -19.17 -1.24
CA ALA A 68 6.94 -18.84 -0.85
C ALA A 68 6.55 -17.45 -1.38
N THR A 69 7.42 -16.45 -1.19
CA THR A 69 7.23 -15.12 -1.78
C THR A 69 7.04 -15.20 -3.30
N LYS A 70 7.88 -15.97 -4.01
CA LYS A 70 7.75 -16.16 -5.46
C LYS A 70 6.44 -16.84 -5.86
N GLY A 71 6.00 -17.85 -5.09
CA GLY A 71 4.71 -18.51 -5.29
C GLY A 71 3.52 -17.57 -5.12
N TRP A 72 3.56 -16.71 -4.09
CA TRP A 72 2.53 -15.69 -3.88
C TRP A 72 2.51 -14.63 -4.97
N LEU A 73 3.68 -14.13 -5.39
CA LEU A 73 3.77 -13.19 -6.52
C LEU A 73 3.14 -13.77 -7.79
N ARG A 74 3.40 -15.04 -8.10
CA ARG A 74 2.82 -15.71 -9.28
C ARG A 74 1.30 -15.84 -9.20
N THR A 75 0.78 -16.09 -8.00
CA THR A 75 -0.65 -16.30 -7.78
C THR A 75 -1.41 -14.98 -7.81
N LEU A 76 -0.94 -13.99 -7.04
CA LEU A 76 -1.59 -12.68 -6.89
C LEU A 76 -1.49 -11.82 -8.15
N SER A 77 -0.38 -11.93 -8.91
CA SER A 77 -0.20 -11.21 -10.18
C SER A 77 -1.20 -11.62 -11.27
N ARG A 78 -1.97 -12.70 -11.08
CA ARG A 78 -3.08 -13.05 -11.98
C ARG A 78 -4.25 -12.10 -11.83
N ASP A 79 -4.45 -11.53 -10.65
CA ASP A 79 -5.56 -10.64 -10.34
C ASP A 79 -5.17 -9.18 -10.50
N TYR A 80 -4.05 -8.78 -9.87
CA TYR A 80 -3.56 -7.41 -9.87
C TYR A 80 -2.03 -7.36 -9.83
N PRO A 81 -1.39 -6.32 -10.40
CA PRO A 81 0.05 -6.14 -10.31
C PRO A 81 0.52 -6.25 -8.86
N THR A 82 1.42 -7.20 -8.58
CA THR A 82 1.87 -7.49 -7.20
C THR A 82 3.38 -7.28 -7.09
N LEU A 83 3.79 -6.54 -6.06
CA LEU A 83 5.20 -6.28 -5.75
C LEU A 83 5.56 -6.89 -4.39
N ALA A 84 6.74 -7.49 -4.29
CA ALA A 84 7.30 -7.92 -3.01
C ALA A 84 8.05 -6.78 -2.34
N PHE A 85 7.91 -6.68 -1.02
CA PHE A 85 8.45 -5.59 -0.23
C PHE A 85 8.94 -6.08 1.13
N HIS A 86 10.05 -5.50 1.57
CA HIS A 86 10.51 -5.61 2.96
C HIS A 86 10.74 -4.19 3.48
N ALA A 87 9.89 -3.78 4.42
CA ALA A 87 9.96 -2.47 5.04
C ALA A 87 11.02 -2.46 6.15
N SER A 88 12.18 -1.90 5.84
CA SER A 88 13.26 -1.60 6.79
C SER A 88 13.83 -0.22 6.46
N VAL A 89 14.39 0.47 7.46
CA VAL A 89 15.03 1.78 7.26
C VAL A 89 16.44 1.60 6.68
N ASN A 90 17.15 0.55 7.11
CA ASN A 90 18.55 0.33 6.77
C ASN A 90 18.74 -0.66 5.61
N ASN A 91 17.87 -1.66 5.49
CA ASN A 91 17.99 -2.70 4.47
C ASN A 91 16.62 -3.01 3.85
N SER A 92 16.09 -2.08 3.05
CA SER A 92 14.78 -2.27 2.41
C SER A 92 14.88 -3.07 1.12
N PHE A 93 13.90 -3.93 0.85
CA PHE A 93 13.72 -4.60 -0.45
C PHE A 93 12.46 -4.08 -1.16
N GLY A 94 12.51 -3.98 -2.50
CA GLY A 94 11.36 -3.61 -3.33
C GLY A 94 11.04 -2.11 -3.41
N LYS A 95 11.80 -1.25 -2.71
CA LYS A 95 11.63 0.22 -2.76
C LYS A 95 11.78 0.81 -4.16
N GLY A 96 12.85 0.42 -4.87
CA GLY A 96 13.10 0.90 -6.24
C GLY A 96 12.01 0.46 -7.22
N SER A 97 11.57 -0.81 -7.12
CA SER A 97 10.50 -1.36 -7.94
C SER A 97 9.17 -0.64 -7.70
N LEU A 98 8.79 -0.42 -6.44
CA LEU A 98 7.58 0.34 -6.10
C LEU A 98 7.65 1.76 -6.64
N LEU A 99 8.77 2.46 -6.46
CA LEU A 99 8.94 3.82 -6.96
C LEU A 99 8.92 3.89 -8.50
N SER A 100 9.50 2.90 -9.18
CA SER A 100 9.47 2.80 -10.64
C SER A 100 8.04 2.64 -11.16
N VAL A 101 7.25 1.74 -10.56
CA VAL A 101 5.84 1.55 -10.93
C VAL A 101 5.02 2.81 -10.65
N LEU A 102 5.20 3.46 -9.49
CA LEU A 102 4.51 4.71 -9.19
C LEU A 102 4.89 5.83 -10.17
N ARG A 103 6.14 5.90 -10.61
CA ARG A 103 6.58 6.85 -11.64
C ARG A 103 5.92 6.58 -12.99
N GLN A 104 5.74 5.32 -13.38
CA GLN A 104 5.03 4.98 -14.61
C GLN A 104 3.57 5.46 -14.56
N PHE A 105 2.88 5.26 -13.43
CA PHE A 105 1.54 5.82 -13.24
C PHE A 105 1.53 7.35 -13.25
N ALA A 106 2.58 8.00 -12.73
CA ALA A 106 2.72 9.45 -12.83
C ALA A 106 2.90 9.95 -14.26
N CYS A 107 3.68 9.25 -15.08
CA CYS A 107 3.86 9.60 -16.50
C CYS A 107 2.60 9.35 -17.34
N LEU A 108 1.79 8.33 -17.00
CA LEU A 108 0.51 8.06 -17.67
C LEU A 108 -0.52 9.15 -17.41
N LYS A 109 -0.42 9.87 -16.29
CA LYS A 109 -1.26 11.02 -16.01
C LYS A 109 -0.70 12.22 -16.79
N ASN A 110 -1.31 12.51 -17.95
CA ASN A 110 -0.90 13.59 -18.86
C ASN A 110 -0.96 15.01 -18.27
N ASP A 111 -1.58 15.16 -17.09
CA ASP A 111 -1.52 16.38 -16.32
C ASP A 111 -0.25 16.37 -15.46
N LYS A 112 0.58 17.42 -15.57
CA LYS A 112 1.81 17.68 -14.78
C LYS A 112 1.55 17.88 -13.26
N GLN A 113 0.55 17.21 -12.73
CA GLN A 113 0.11 17.19 -11.34
C GLN A 113 0.72 16.00 -10.61
N ALA A 114 0.94 16.16 -9.31
CA ALA A 114 1.41 15.07 -8.47
C ALA A 114 0.37 13.94 -8.45
N ILE A 115 0.83 12.69 -8.47
CA ILE A 115 -0.05 11.53 -8.23
C ILE A 115 -0.29 11.35 -6.74
N SER A 116 -1.53 11.03 -6.39
CA SER A 116 -1.91 10.67 -5.03
C SER A 116 -1.95 9.15 -4.89
N VAL A 117 -1.19 8.62 -3.92
CA VAL A 117 -1.11 7.17 -3.67
C VAL A 117 -1.71 6.86 -2.30
N GLY A 118 -2.76 6.04 -2.27
CA GLY A 118 -3.44 5.62 -1.05
C GLY A 118 -2.96 4.25 -0.59
N PHE A 119 -2.53 4.12 0.66
CA PHE A 119 -2.14 2.82 1.25
C PHE A 119 -3.28 2.26 2.10
N VAL A 120 -3.80 1.08 1.71
CA VAL A 120 -4.90 0.38 2.39
C VAL A 120 -4.48 -1.04 2.78
N GLY A 121 -5.19 -1.67 3.71
CA GLY A 121 -4.92 -3.06 4.13
C GLY A 121 -5.14 -3.31 5.61
N TYR A 122 -5.04 -4.59 6.01
CA TYR A 122 -5.31 -5.05 7.37
C TYR A 122 -4.44 -4.33 8.44
N PRO A 123 -4.89 -4.25 9.70
CA PRO A 123 -4.04 -3.79 10.80
C PRO A 123 -2.71 -4.56 10.85
N ASN A 124 -1.63 -3.90 11.23
CA ASN A 124 -0.29 -4.52 11.43
C ASN A 124 0.37 -5.19 10.21
N VAL A 125 -0.18 -5.07 8.99
CA VAL A 125 0.51 -5.53 7.76
C VAL A 125 1.75 -4.70 7.41
N GLY A 126 1.95 -3.55 8.08
CA GLY A 126 3.15 -2.72 7.94
C GLY A 126 3.01 -1.51 7.00
N LYS A 127 1.80 -1.01 6.75
CA LYS A 127 1.54 0.20 5.94
C LYS A 127 2.43 1.39 6.32
N SER A 128 2.46 1.73 7.61
CA SER A 128 3.26 2.84 8.14
C SER A 128 4.76 2.61 7.96
N SER A 129 5.22 1.36 8.11
CA SER A 129 6.62 0.99 7.86
C SER A 129 6.99 1.14 6.39
N VAL A 130 6.11 0.75 5.46
CA VAL A 130 6.31 0.95 4.02
C VAL A 130 6.49 2.44 3.71
N ILE A 131 5.63 3.30 4.26
CA ILE A 131 5.72 4.76 4.05
C ILE A 131 7.04 5.33 4.61
N ASN A 132 7.44 4.90 5.80
CA ASN A 132 8.71 5.32 6.41
C ASN A 132 9.92 4.91 5.55
N THR A 133 9.91 3.67 5.03
CA THR A 133 10.93 3.18 4.11
C THR A 133 10.96 3.97 2.80
N LEU A 134 9.80 4.32 2.23
CA LEU A 134 9.73 5.18 1.04
C LEU A 134 10.31 6.57 1.29
N ARG A 135 10.09 7.12 2.49
CA ARG A 135 10.63 8.42 2.90
C ARG A 135 12.08 8.40 3.38
N SER A 136 12.68 7.21 3.55
CA SER A 136 13.98 7.03 4.22
C SER A 136 14.06 7.70 5.60
N LYS A 137 12.91 7.94 6.26
CA LYS A 137 12.84 8.57 7.59
C LYS A 137 11.55 8.16 8.29
N THR A 138 11.55 8.20 9.61
CA THR A 138 10.37 7.91 10.43
C THR A 138 9.41 9.10 10.37
N VAL A 139 8.31 8.97 9.60
CA VAL A 139 7.23 9.96 9.49
C VAL A 139 5.99 9.49 10.23
N CYS A 140 5.63 8.22 10.04
CA CYS A 140 4.52 7.58 10.71
C CYS A 140 5.00 6.87 11.97
N LYS A 141 4.26 7.03 13.08
CA LYS A 141 4.46 6.21 14.28
C LYS A 141 4.16 4.74 13.95
N VAL A 142 5.06 3.85 14.33
CA VAL A 142 4.94 2.39 14.15
C VAL A 142 4.98 1.75 15.53
N ALA A 143 4.04 0.84 15.79
CA ALA A 143 4.05 0.00 16.99
C ALA A 143 3.49 -1.39 16.64
N PRO A 144 3.81 -2.43 17.43
CA PRO A 144 3.31 -3.79 17.20
C PRO A 144 1.82 -3.96 17.56
N ILE A 145 1.19 -2.93 18.14
CA ILE A 145 -0.20 -2.95 18.61
C ILE A 145 -1.15 -2.54 17.46
N PRO A 146 -2.26 -3.26 17.23
CA PRO A 146 -3.25 -2.83 16.24
C PRO A 146 -3.89 -1.47 16.59
N GLY A 147 -4.10 -0.61 15.59
CA GLY A 147 -4.86 0.64 15.75
C GLY A 147 -4.04 1.89 16.09
N GLU A 148 -2.72 1.85 15.89
CA GLU A 148 -1.84 3.01 16.05
C GLU A 148 -2.17 4.17 15.10
N THR A 149 -2.46 3.85 13.84
CA THR A 149 -2.89 4.83 12.85
C THR A 149 -4.41 4.96 12.88
N LYS A 150 -4.90 6.01 13.55
CA LYS A 150 -6.34 6.26 13.76
C LYS A 150 -6.96 7.27 12.77
N VAL A 151 -6.12 8.03 12.07
CA VAL A 151 -6.52 9.14 11.18
C VAL A 151 -5.66 9.08 9.93
N TRP A 152 -6.27 9.33 8.78
CA TRP A 152 -5.57 9.49 7.51
C TRP A 152 -4.60 10.68 7.53
N GLN A 153 -3.48 10.57 6.81
CA GLN A 153 -2.46 11.63 6.74
C GLN A 153 -1.87 11.71 5.33
N TYR A 154 -1.75 12.92 4.79
CA TYR A 154 -1.02 13.15 3.54
C TYR A 154 0.48 13.22 3.79
N ILE A 155 1.25 12.45 3.01
CA ILE A 155 2.70 12.45 3.07
C ILE A 155 3.24 12.66 1.67
N THR A 156 3.79 13.85 1.43
CA THR A 156 4.46 14.17 0.16
C THR A 156 5.77 13.38 0.06
N LEU A 157 5.85 12.41 -0.85
CA LEU A 157 7.05 11.58 -1.04
C LEU A 157 8.16 12.32 -1.83
N THR A 158 7.80 13.00 -2.92
CA THR A 158 8.72 13.72 -3.82
C THR A 158 8.24 15.17 -3.99
N LYS A 159 9.15 16.15 -3.87
CA LYS A 159 8.89 17.54 -4.32
C LYS A 159 9.17 17.63 -5.81
N LYS A 160 8.46 18.52 -6.51
CA LYS A 160 8.55 18.78 -7.96
C LYS A 160 9.96 19.15 -8.49
N ASN A 161 10.92 19.48 -7.61
CA ASN A 161 12.19 20.12 -7.98
C ASN A 161 13.39 19.15 -7.98
N LEU A 162 13.21 17.92 -8.45
CA LEU A 162 14.30 16.95 -8.65
C LEU A 162 14.27 16.41 -10.08
N PHE A 163 13.78 17.24 -11.01
CA PHE A 163 13.62 16.96 -12.43
C PHE A 163 14.26 18.06 -13.27
N ASP A 164 15.48 18.45 -12.89
CA ASP A 164 16.50 18.96 -13.82
C ASP A 164 17.63 17.93 -13.85
#